data_AF-A0A7T0JJL8-F1
#
_entry.id   AF-A0A7T0JJL8-F1
#
_cell.length_a   1.000
_cell.length_b   1.000
_cell.length_c   1.000
_cell.angle_alpha   90.00
_cell.angle_beta   90.00
_cell.angle_gamma   90.00
#
_symmetry.space_group_name_H-M   'P 1'
#
loop_
_entity.id
_entity.type
_entity.pdbx_description
1 polymer ?
#
loop_
_entity_poly.entity_id
_entity_poly.type
_entity_poly.pdbx_seq_one_letter_code
_entity_poly.pdbx_strand_id
1 'polypeptide(L)'
;MKRLTEKQFEQAISQLEIGDQSILIARGVLVEGKSQADFARAMNITKSAVSQAVNRVWNAYKELAEVPDGYEKVTVILPRHQAYQVRKWAKEAKGL
;
A
#
# COMPACT_ATOMS: atom_id res chain seq x y z
N MET A 1 -14.05 6.81 -4.88
CA MET A 1 -13.06 7.53 -4.04
C MET A 1 -12.31 6.48 -3.23
N LYS A 2 -10.98 6.56 -3.12
CA LYS A 2 -10.16 5.57 -2.38
C LYS A 2 -10.46 5.68 -0.88
N ARG A 3 -10.81 4.58 -0.21
CA ARG A 3 -11.10 4.52 1.24
C ARG A 3 -10.55 3.23 1.84
N LEU A 4 -10.09 3.32 3.09
CA LEU A 4 -9.60 2.19 3.88
C LEU A 4 -10.32 2.20 5.24
N THR A 5 -10.47 1.01 5.84
CA THR A 5 -10.77 0.91 7.27
C THR A 5 -9.53 1.23 8.09
N GLU A 6 -9.69 1.55 9.38
CA GLU A 6 -8.55 1.79 10.28
C GLU A 6 -7.59 0.59 10.28
N LYS A 7 -8.12 -0.63 10.37
CA LYS A 7 -7.32 -1.86 10.35
C LYS A 7 -6.51 -2.01 9.05
N GLN A 8 -7.15 -1.77 7.90
CA GLN A 8 -6.46 -1.85 6.60
C GLN A 8 -5.37 -0.78 6.47
N PHE A 9 -5.61 0.40 7.03
CA PHE A 9 -4.65 1.49 7.07
C PHE A 9 -3.45 1.14 7.96
N GLU A 10 -3.68 0.66 9.18
CA GLU A 10 -2.64 0.20 10.11
C GLU A 10 -1.76 -0.89 9.50
N GLN A 11 -2.37 -1.89 8.86
CA GLN A 11 -1.63 -2.94 8.15
C GLN A 11 -0.75 -2.34 7.04
N ALA A 12 -1.30 -1.42 6.23
CA ALA A 12 -0.56 -0.80 5.14
C ALA A 12 0.63 0.04 5.61
N ILE A 13 0.49 0.79 6.71
CA ILE A 13 1.59 1.61 7.24
C ILE A 13 2.63 0.79 8.01
N SER A 14 2.26 -0.36 8.58
CA SER A 14 3.19 -1.22 9.34
C SER A 14 4.37 -1.74 8.49
N GLN A 15 4.18 -1.81 7.18
CA GLN A 15 5.17 -2.27 6.20
C GLN A 15 5.90 -1.11 5.50
N LEU A 16 5.63 0.14 5.88
CA LEU A 16 6.16 1.33 5.22
C LEU A 16 7.07 2.14 6.13
N GLU A 17 8.24 2.50 5.62
CA GLU A 17 9.03 3.59 6.19
C GLU A 17 8.49 4.94 5.69
N ILE A 18 7.55 5.51 6.45
CA ILE A 18 6.86 6.75 6.14
C ILE A 18 6.83 7.65 7.38
N GLY A 19 7.08 8.95 7.20
CA GLY A 19 7.09 9.91 8.30
C GLY A 19 5.69 10.28 8.80
N ASP A 20 5.60 10.68 10.08
CA ASP A 20 4.36 10.97 10.81
C ASP A 20 3.42 11.93 10.09
N GLN A 21 3.96 12.98 9.46
CA GLN A 21 3.15 13.93 8.70
C GLN A 21 2.42 13.26 7.52
N SER A 22 3.09 12.34 6.82
CA SER A 22 2.48 11.64 5.69
C SER A 22 1.48 10.57 6.15
N ILE A 23 1.73 9.94 7.31
CA ILE A 23 0.75 9.05 7.96
C ILE A 23 -0.51 9.84 8.31
N LEU A 24 -0.37 11.02 8.93
CA LEU A 24 -1.49 11.87 9.33
C LEU A 24 -2.34 12.30 8.12
N ILE A 25 -1.69 12.78 7.05
CA ILE A 25 -2.36 13.14 5.79
C ILE A 25 -3.12 11.94 5.22
N ALA A 26 -2.44 10.80 5.10
CA ALA A 26 -3.02 9.61 4.50
C ALA A 26 -4.21 9.08 5.32
N ARG A 27 -4.13 9.11 6.65
CA ARG A 27 -5.23 8.70 7.55
C ARG A 27 -6.45 9.60 7.37
N GLY A 28 -6.23 10.92 7.40
CA GLY A 28 -7.30 11.89 7.22
C GLY A 28 -8.02 11.74 5.88
N VAL A 29 -7.29 11.42 4.82
CA VAL A 29 -7.89 11.25 3.49
C VAL A 29 -8.52 9.87 3.28
N LEU A 30 -7.80 8.79 3.60
CA LEU A 30 -8.22 7.42 3.27
C LEU A 30 -9.20 6.84 4.29
N VAL A 31 -9.07 7.18 5.57
CA VAL A 31 -9.96 6.67 6.61
C VAL A 31 -11.08 7.67 6.88
N GLU A 32 -10.71 8.89 7.28
CA GLU A 32 -11.68 9.91 7.72
C GLU A 32 -12.43 10.56 6.54
N GLY A 33 -11.93 10.42 5.31
CA GLY A 33 -12.59 10.93 4.10
C GLY A 33 -12.46 12.45 3.91
N LYS A 34 -11.50 13.09 4.57
CA LYS A 34 -11.21 14.53 4.40
C LYS A 34 -10.57 14.80 3.03
N SER A 35 -10.71 16.04 2.57
CA SER A 35 -10.18 16.47 1.28
C SER A 35 -8.66 16.63 1.30
N GLN A 36 -7.99 16.14 0.24
CA GLN A 36 -6.57 16.42 0.00
C GLN A 36 -6.28 17.92 -0.13
N ALA A 37 -7.23 18.71 -0.67
CA ALA A 37 -7.06 20.14 -0.83
C ALA A 37 -7.05 20.87 0.53
N ASP A 38 -7.80 20.37 1.51
CA ASP A 38 -7.84 20.96 2.85
C ASP A 38 -6.51 20.73 3.58
N PHE A 39 -5.92 19.53 3.46
CA PHE A 39 -4.57 19.26 3.97
C PHE A 39 -3.50 20.12 3.29
N ALA A 40 -3.55 20.26 1.96
CA ALA A 40 -2.60 21.09 1.23
C ALA A 40 -2.63 22.55 1.72
N ARG A 41 -3.83 23.10 1.94
CA ARG A 41 -4.03 24.45 2.47
C ARG A 41 -3.59 24.56 3.93
N ALA A 42 -4.04 23.66 4.80
CA ALA A 42 -3.80 23.72 6.23
C ALA A 42 -2.31 23.55 6.60
N MET A 43 -1.59 22.71 5.85
CA MET A 43 -0.17 22.45 6.08
C MET A 43 0.77 23.30 5.22
N ASN A 44 0.23 24.18 4.36
CA ASN A 44 0.98 24.98 3.40
C ASN A 44 1.95 24.15 2.53
N ILE A 45 1.48 23.01 2.04
CA ILE A 45 2.23 22.10 1.16
C ILE A 45 1.52 21.94 -0.19
N THR A 46 2.22 21.44 -1.19
CA THR A 46 1.65 21.23 -2.52
C THR A 46 0.61 20.12 -2.53
N LYS A 47 -0.41 20.25 -3.39
CA LYS A 47 -1.38 19.15 -3.64
C LYS A 47 -0.69 17.87 -4.12
N SER A 48 0.43 17.99 -4.84
CA SER A 48 1.22 16.84 -5.27
C SER A 48 1.87 16.10 -4.10
N ALA A 49 2.41 16.81 -3.11
CA ALA A 49 2.96 16.19 -1.89
C ALA A 49 1.88 15.42 -1.10
N VAL A 50 0.70 16.01 -0.94
CA VAL A 50 -0.47 15.33 -0.34
C VAL A 50 -0.85 14.08 -1.13
N SER A 51 -0.98 14.20 -2.45
CA SER A 51 -1.32 13.08 -3.33
C SER A 51 -0.28 11.96 -3.26
N GLN A 52 1.01 12.29 -3.17
CA GLN A 52 2.09 11.30 -3.00
C GLN A 52 1.96 10.55 -1.68
N ALA A 53 1.75 11.24 -0.56
CA ALA A 53 1.55 10.60 0.75
C ALA A 53 0.35 9.64 0.74
N VAL A 54 -0.78 10.08 0.19
CA VAL A 54 -1.99 9.25 0.06
C VAL A 54 -1.76 8.04 -0.85
N ASN A 55 -1.13 8.23 -2.01
CA ASN A 55 -0.88 7.14 -2.96
C ASN A 55 0.12 6.12 -2.41
N ARG A 56 1.11 6.54 -1.62
CA ARG A 56 2.07 5.62 -1.00
C ARG A 56 1.39 4.61 -0.10
N VAL A 57 0.52 5.06 0.80
CA VAL A 57 -0.24 4.16 1.70
C VAL A 57 -1.25 3.33 0.92
N TRP A 58 -1.93 3.93 -0.06
CA TRP A 58 -2.88 3.19 -0.91
C TRP A 58 -2.22 2.05 -1.69
N ASN A 59 -1.03 2.28 -2.24
CA ASN A 59 -0.30 1.26 -2.99
C ASN A 59 0.18 0.14 -2.07
N ALA A 60 0.66 0.46 -0.85
CA ALA A 60 1.00 -0.58 0.13
C ALA A 60 -0.21 -1.42 0.53
N TYR A 61 -1.38 -0.79 0.75
CA TYR A 61 -2.62 -1.53 0.96
C TYR A 61 -2.95 -2.44 -0.22
N LYS A 62 -2.86 -1.95 -1.45
CA LYS A 62 -3.12 -2.77 -2.66
C LYS A 62 -2.20 -3.98 -2.71
N GLU A 63 -0.92 -3.79 -2.42
CA GLU A 63 0.05 -4.89 -2.42
C GLU A 63 -0.25 -5.95 -1.35
N LEU A 64 -0.81 -5.56 -0.21
CA LEU A 64 -1.28 -6.48 0.83
C LEU A 64 -2.59 -7.16 0.45
N ALA A 65 -3.58 -6.39 -0.06
CA ALA A 65 -4.90 -6.90 -0.42
C ALA A 65 -4.85 -7.85 -1.63
N GLU A 66 -3.83 -7.76 -2.47
CA GLU A 66 -3.56 -8.71 -3.57
C GLU A 66 -3.01 -10.07 -3.07
N VAL A 67 -2.73 -10.21 -1.77
CA VAL A 67 -2.26 -11.47 -1.17
C VAL A 67 -3.42 -12.15 -0.43
N PRO A 68 -3.89 -13.33 -0.89
CA PRO A 68 -4.94 -14.07 -0.19
C PRO A 68 -4.53 -14.50 1.23
N ASP A 69 -5.51 -14.76 2.09
CA ASP A 69 -5.25 -15.26 3.45
C ASP A 69 -4.44 -16.57 3.40
N GLY A 70 -3.37 -16.62 4.19
CA GLY A 70 -2.44 -17.77 4.22
C GLY A 70 -1.37 -17.77 3.13
N TYR A 71 -1.31 -16.74 2.28
CA TYR A 71 -0.28 -16.58 1.25
C TYR A 71 0.69 -15.45 1.63
N GLU A 72 1.89 -15.48 1.02
CA GLU A 72 2.92 -14.46 1.20
C GLU A 72 3.47 -14.05 -0.17
N LYS A 73 3.70 -12.73 -0.35
CA LYS A 73 4.37 -12.19 -1.53
C LYS A 73 5.86 -12.06 -1.27
N VAL A 74 6.66 -12.88 -1.94
CA VAL A 74 8.14 -12.88 -1.79
C VAL A 74 8.84 -12.31 -3.03
N THR A 75 9.93 -11.57 -2.81
CA THR A 75 10.85 -11.11 -3.87
C THR A 75 12.27 -11.58 -3.52
N VAL A 76 12.83 -12.48 -4.33
CA VAL A 76 14.10 -13.16 -4.03
C VAL A 76 14.97 -13.36 -5.28
N ILE A 77 16.29 -13.42 -5.10
CA ILE A 77 17.25 -13.77 -6.16
C ILE A 77 17.60 -15.25 -6.01
N LEU A 78 17.37 -16.04 -7.06
CA LEU A 78 17.55 -17.49 -7.05
C LEU A 78 18.29 -17.99 -8.30
N PRO A 79 19.02 -19.12 -8.21
CA PRO A 79 19.49 -19.86 -9.38
C PRO A 79 18.35 -20.21 -10.35
N ARG A 80 18.67 -20.26 -11.65
CA ARG A 80 17.68 -20.42 -12.73
C ARG A 80 16.72 -21.60 -12.55
N HIS A 81 17.22 -22.73 -12.03
CA HIS A 81 16.43 -23.95 -11.83
C HIS A 81 15.42 -23.82 -10.67
N GLN A 82 15.74 -23.08 -9.61
CA GLN A 82 14.80 -22.77 -8.53
C GLN A 82 13.78 -21.72 -8.96
N ALA A 83 14.23 -20.68 -9.67
CA ALA A 83 13.33 -19.67 -10.23
C ALA A 83 12.32 -20.29 -11.22
N TYR A 84 12.68 -21.38 -11.93
CA TYR A 84 11.75 -22.12 -12.76
C TYR A 84 10.64 -22.78 -11.93
N GLN A 85 10.96 -23.39 -10.79
CA GLN A 85 9.97 -24.00 -9.89
C GLN A 85 9.00 -22.95 -9.33
N VAL A 86 9.53 -21.82 -8.84
CA VAL A 86 8.70 -20.71 -8.33
C VAL A 86 7.76 -20.17 -9.41
N ARG A 87 8.24 -20.01 -10.65
CA ARG A 87 7.39 -19.60 -11.79
C ARG A 87 6.31 -20.62 -12.14
N LYS A 88 6.57 -21.92 -11.96
CA LYS A 88 5.59 -22.99 -12.18
C LYS A 88 4.48 -22.91 -11.12
N TRP A 89 4.84 -22.84 -9.84
CA TRP A 89 3.88 -22.67 -8.74
C TRP A 89 3.04 -21.42 -8.90
N ALA A 90 3.64 -20.29 -9.30
CA ALA A 90 2.92 -19.04 -9.54
C ALA A 90 1.90 -19.14 -10.70
N LYS A 91 2.11 -20.01 -11.69
CA LYS A 91 1.13 -20.26 -12.76
C LYS A 91 -0.01 -21.15 -12.29
N GLU A 92 0.30 -22.18 -11.50
CA GLU A 92 -0.69 -23.09 -10.92
C GLU A 92 -1.63 -22.35 -9.96
N ALA A 93 -1.08 -21.44 -9.14
CA ALA A 93 -1.86 -20.62 -8.22
C ALA A 93 -2.82 -19.63 -8.91
N LYS A 94 -2.56 -19.23 -10.17
CA LYS A 94 -3.46 -18.36 -10.96
C LYS A 94 -4.68 -19.08 -11.55
N GLY A 95 -4.72 -20.41 -11.44
CA GLY A 95 -5.85 -21.23 -11.88
C GLY A 95 -6.88 -21.51 -10.77
N LEU A 96 -6.69 -20.95 -9.58
CA LEU A 96 -7.63 -20.93 -8.45
C LEU A 96 -8.49 -19.66 -8.52
#